data_AF-A0A239ABM9-F1
#
_entry.id   AF-A0A239ABM9-F1
#
_cell.length_a   1.000
_cell.length_b   1.000
_cell.length_c   1.000
_cell.angle_alpha   90.00
_cell.angle_beta   90.00
_cell.angle_gamma   90.00
#
_symmetry.space_group_name_H-M   'P 1'
#
loop_
_entity.id
_entity.type
_entity.pdbx_description
1 polymer ?
#
loop_
_entity_poly.entity_id
_entity_poly.type
_entity_poly.pdbx_seq_one_letter_code
_entity_poly.pdbx_strand_id
1 'polypeptide(L)'
;MYRLQEIKPSVLRGIPITNEQEIIHQTGSPLRLEDGYALIKKQTEHFTIDDPLAKEADRLLFELVEKHRKNTAKEPIKRSKSKVTPLLSKEAIQIRENERLRAIRLLKLKLTLTPKSA
;
A
#
# COMPACT_ATOMS: atom_id res chain seq x y z
N MET A 1 3.96 -21.72 -0.15
CA MET A 1 5.38 -21.47 -0.48
C MET A 1 5.55 -20.00 -0.77
N TYR A 2 6.73 -19.44 -0.46
CA TYR A 2 7.08 -18.04 -0.70
C TYR A 2 7.57 -17.86 -2.13
N ARG A 3 6.98 -16.90 -2.85
CA ARG A 3 7.27 -16.63 -4.27
C ARG A 3 8.47 -15.69 -4.44
N LEU A 4 8.75 -14.87 -3.45
CA LEU A 4 9.88 -13.93 -3.47
C LEU A 4 11.23 -14.62 -3.27
N GLN A 5 11.28 -15.87 -2.84
CA GLN A 5 12.53 -16.60 -2.56
C GLN A 5 13.51 -16.58 -3.75
N GLU A 6 12.99 -16.63 -4.98
CA GLU A 6 13.78 -16.64 -6.22
C GLU A 6 14.01 -15.25 -6.83
N ILE A 7 13.39 -14.19 -6.27
CA ILE A 7 13.50 -12.83 -6.80
C ILE A 7 14.68 -12.11 -6.17
N LYS A 8 15.49 -11.46 -7.02
CA LYS A 8 16.56 -10.56 -6.57
C LYS A 8 15.97 -9.30 -5.94
N PRO A 9 16.38 -8.89 -4.73
CA PRO A 9 15.88 -7.69 -4.05
C PRO A 9 16.03 -6.41 -4.89
N SER A 10 17.07 -6.33 -5.71
CA SER A 10 17.33 -5.18 -6.59
C SER A 10 16.20 -4.88 -7.58
N VAL A 11 15.38 -5.88 -7.93
CA VAL A 11 14.21 -5.70 -8.80
C VAL A 11 13.17 -4.81 -8.13
N LEU A 12 13.06 -4.86 -6.80
CA LEU A 12 12.09 -4.09 -6.03
C LEU A 12 12.44 -2.59 -5.98
N ARG A 13 13.73 -2.25 -6.03
CA ARG A 13 14.20 -0.85 -6.09
C ARG A 13 13.75 -0.13 -7.35
N GLY A 14 13.66 -0.87 -8.45
CA GLY A 14 13.33 -0.32 -9.77
C GLY A 14 11.84 -0.07 -9.98
N ILE A 15 10.97 -0.46 -9.04
CA ILE A 15 9.52 -0.31 -9.19
C ILE A 15 9.11 1.10 -8.74
N PRO A 16 8.67 1.98 -9.65
CA PRO A 16 8.23 3.32 -9.28
C PRO A 16 6.92 3.24 -8.50
N ILE A 17 6.87 3.90 -7.35
CA ILE A 17 5.67 3.99 -6.51
C ILE A 17 4.93 5.27 -6.88
N THR A 18 3.69 5.12 -7.34
CA THR A 18 2.82 6.26 -7.64
C THR A 18 2.25 6.81 -6.32
N ASN A 19 2.06 8.13 -6.23
CA ASN A 19 1.50 8.82 -5.05
C ASN A 19 2.35 8.70 -3.77
N GLU A 20 3.69 8.68 -3.88
CA GLU A 20 4.61 8.60 -2.73
C GLU A 20 4.34 9.69 -1.67
N GLN A 21 3.92 10.89 -2.08
CA GLN A 21 3.57 11.96 -1.14
C GLN A 21 2.38 11.62 -0.23
N GLU A 22 1.35 10.96 -0.76
CA GLU A 22 0.19 10.57 0.05
C GLU A 22 0.54 9.43 1.00
N ILE A 23 1.38 8.50 0.54
CA ILE A 23 1.94 7.45 1.39
C ILE A 23 2.70 8.08 2.56
N ILE A 24 3.66 8.97 2.28
CA ILE A 24 4.44 9.66 3.33
C ILE A 24 3.52 10.40 4.31
N HIS A 25 2.48 11.06 3.83
CA HIS A 25 1.54 11.76 4.69
C HIS A 25 0.77 10.80 5.63
N GLN A 26 0.45 9.58 5.18
CA GLN A 26 -0.29 8.60 5.98
C GLN A 26 0.59 7.75 6.90
N THR A 27 1.80 7.39 6.46
CA THR A 27 2.70 6.47 7.18
C THR A 27 3.85 7.18 7.89
N GLY A 28 4.14 8.43 7.53
CA GLY A 28 5.28 9.21 8.04
C GLY A 28 6.61 8.89 7.36
N SER A 29 6.65 7.94 6.41
CA SER A 29 7.88 7.54 5.72
C SER A 29 7.59 7.05 4.30
N PRO A 30 8.56 7.16 3.37
CA PRO A 30 8.40 6.63 2.02
C PRO A 30 8.31 5.11 2.06
N LEU A 31 7.40 4.54 1.27
CA LEU A 31 7.28 3.09 1.13
C LEU A 31 8.50 2.56 0.39
N ARG A 32 9.27 1.67 1.03
CA ARG A 32 10.40 0.98 0.42
C ARG A 32 10.08 -0.51 0.32
N LEU A 33 10.00 -1.01 -0.92
CA LEU A 33 9.66 -2.41 -1.18
C LEU A 33 10.77 -3.39 -0.76
N GLU A 34 12.03 -2.94 -0.77
CA GLU A 34 13.17 -3.71 -0.27
C GLU A 34 13.04 -4.03 1.22
N ASP A 35 12.58 -3.07 2.01
CA ASP A 35 12.39 -3.23 3.46
C ASP A 35 11.29 -4.27 3.73
N GLY A 36 10.22 -4.26 2.93
CA GLY A 36 9.18 -5.29 2.99
C GLY A 36 9.72 -6.69 2.71
N TYR A 37 10.55 -6.85 1.68
CA TYR A 37 11.22 -8.12 1.39
C TYR A 37 12.14 -8.57 2.54
N ALA A 38 12.96 -7.65 3.06
CA ALA A 38 13.88 -7.94 4.15
C ALA A 38 13.12 -8.34 5.43
N LEU A 39 11.99 -7.70 5.71
CA LEU A 39 11.13 -8.01 6.85
C LEU A 39 10.51 -9.40 6.73
N ILE A 40 9.94 -9.75 5.57
CA ILE A 40 9.41 -11.10 5.30
C ILE A 40 10.52 -12.14 5.48
N LYS A 41 11.69 -11.91 4.88
CA LYS A 41 12.83 -12.82 4.96
C LYS A 41 13.32 -12.99 6.41
N LYS A 42 13.34 -11.92 7.20
CA LYS A 42 13.75 -11.96 8.62
C LYS A 42 12.73 -12.71 9.46
N GLN A 43 11.44 -12.40 9.31
CA GLN A 43 10.37 -12.98 10.12
C GLN A 43 10.16 -14.47 9.85
N THR A 44 10.46 -14.92 8.63
CA THR A 44 10.29 -16.32 8.21
C THR A 44 11.56 -17.14 8.28
N GLU A 45 12.62 -16.63 8.93
CA GLU A 45 13.94 -17.26 8.97
C GLU A 45 14.41 -17.73 7.59
N HIS A 46 14.48 -16.78 6.65
CA HIS A 46 14.84 -17.03 5.26
C HIS A 46 13.81 -17.91 4.50
N PHE A 47 12.51 -17.64 4.68
CA PHE A 47 11.41 -18.35 4.01
C PHE A 47 11.24 -19.82 4.41
N THR A 48 11.78 -20.20 5.57
CA THR A 48 11.72 -21.57 6.09
C THR A 48 10.48 -21.80 6.96
N ILE A 49 10.05 -20.77 7.70
CA ILE A 49 8.87 -20.81 8.57
C ILE A 49 7.61 -20.56 7.76
N ASP A 50 6.58 -21.36 8.00
CA ASP A 50 5.25 -21.14 7.45
C ASP A 50 4.46 -20.12 8.29
N ASP A 51 4.60 -18.84 7.96
CA ASP A 51 3.80 -17.75 8.54
C ASP A 51 2.74 -17.28 7.52
N PRO A 52 1.43 -17.37 7.84
CA PRO A 52 0.35 -16.98 6.93
C PRO A 52 0.35 -15.50 6.58
N LEU A 53 0.70 -14.62 7.52
CA LEU A 53 0.78 -13.18 7.27
C LEU A 53 1.98 -12.86 6.37
N ALA A 54 3.11 -13.52 6.61
CA ALA A 54 4.27 -13.37 5.75
C ALA A 54 4.01 -13.90 4.33
N LYS A 55 3.22 -14.97 4.18
CA LYS A 55 2.80 -15.50 2.86
C LYS A 55 1.87 -14.53 2.12
N GLU A 56 0.98 -13.86 2.84
CA GLU A 56 0.13 -12.82 2.26
C GLU A 56 0.97 -11.63 1.79
N ALA A 57 1.88 -11.14 2.63
CA ALA A 57 2.79 -10.06 2.28
C ALA A 57 3.69 -10.43 1.08
N ASP A 58 4.21 -11.66 1.05
CA ASP A 58 4.98 -12.21 -0.06
C ASP A 58 4.18 -12.19 -1.36
N ARG A 59 2.92 -12.66 -1.31
CA ARG A 59 2.02 -12.64 -2.47
C ARG A 59 1.79 -11.22 -2.99
N LEU A 60 1.47 -10.27 -2.10
CA LEU A 60 1.21 -8.88 -2.48
C LEU A 60 2.43 -8.22 -3.13
N LEU A 61 3.61 -8.44 -2.56
CA LEU A 61 4.84 -7.89 -3.10
C LEU A 61 5.20 -8.54 -4.46
N PHE A 62 4.98 -9.85 -4.59
CA PHE A 62 5.16 -10.57 -5.85
C PHE A 62 4.21 -10.05 -6.95
N GLU A 63 2.95 -9.77 -6.62
CA GLU A 63 1.99 -9.20 -7.57
C GLU A 63 2.43 -7.83 -8.09
N LEU A 64 3.10 -7.00 -7.27
CA LEU A 64 3.68 -5.72 -7.71
C LEU A 64 4.82 -5.94 -8.71
N VAL A 65 5.72 -6.87 -8.45
CA VAL A 65 6.83 -7.23 -9.36
C VAL A 65 6.29 -7.68 -10.72
N GLU A 66 5.29 -8.57 -10.71
CA GLU A 66 4.69 -9.09 -11.93
C GLU A 66 3.95 -8.02 -12.73
N LYS A 67 3.20 -7.12 -12.06
CA LYS A 67 2.58 -5.97 -12.73
C LYS A 67 3.63 -5.07 -13.37
N HIS A 68 4.74 -4.81 -12.68
CA HIS A 68 5.83 -4.01 -13.22
C HIS A 68 6.44 -4.66 -14.47
N ARG A 69 6.80 -5.95 -14.39
CA ARG A 69 7.35 -6.71 -15.54
C ARG A 69 6.43 -6.69 -16.75
N LYS A 70 5.12 -6.88 -16.56
CA LYS A 70 4.12 -6.86 -17.63
C LYS A 70 3.97 -5.49 -18.29
N ASN A 71 4.17 -4.41 -17.54
CA ASN A 71 4.14 -3.05 -18.06
C ASN A 71 5.43 -2.71 -18.81
N THR A 72 6.61 -3.13 -18.30
CA THR A 72 7.90 -2.87 -18.95
C THR A 72 8.13 -3.72 -20.21
N ALA A 73 7.59 -4.94 -20.26
CA ALA A 73 7.69 -5.79 -21.46
C ALA A 73 6.82 -5.31 -22.64
N LYS A 74 5.97 -4.30 -22.42
CA LYS A 74 5.11 -3.69 -23.43
C LYS A 74 5.56 -2.25 -23.72
N GLU A 75 6.54 -2.00 -24.58
CA GLU A 75 6.70 -0.66 -25.20
C GLU A 75 7.25 -0.73 -26.65
N PRO A 76 6.94 0.25 -27.53
CA PRO A 76 6.23 1.51 -27.27
C PRO A 76 5.01 1.72 -28.20
N ILE A 77 3.79 1.73 -27.65
CA ILE A 77 2.68 2.43 -28.33
C ILE A 77 2.48 3.71 -27.53
N LYS A 78 2.73 4.84 -28.21
CA LYS A 78 2.48 6.23 -27.83
C LYS A 78 1.84 6.36 -26.45
N ARG A 79 2.56 6.97 -25.50
CA ARG A 79 2.02 7.48 -24.24
C ARG A 79 0.76 8.32 -24.52
N SER A 80 -0.40 7.66 -24.58
CA SER A 80 -1.67 8.33 -24.43
C SER A 80 -1.62 8.81 -22.99
N LYS A 81 -1.69 10.14 -22.85
CA LYS A 81 -1.70 10.85 -21.57
C LYS A 81 -2.50 10.02 -20.59
N SER A 82 -1.79 9.46 -19.60
CA SER A 82 -2.41 8.82 -18.46
C SER A 82 -3.49 9.77 -17.98
N LYS A 83 -4.73 9.31 -18.02
CA LYS A 83 -5.89 10.05 -17.55
C LYS A 83 -5.62 10.32 -16.08
N VAL A 84 -5.03 11.48 -15.81
CA VAL A 84 -4.81 12.00 -14.47
C VAL A 84 -6.20 12.04 -13.87
N THR A 85 -6.50 11.12 -12.95
CA THR A 85 -7.64 11.30 -12.06
C THR A 85 -7.47 12.70 -11.49
N PRO A 86 -8.44 13.61 -11.71
CA PRO A 86 -8.25 14.99 -11.29
C PRO A 86 -7.96 14.95 -9.80
N LEU A 87 -6.82 15.52 -9.42
CA LEU A 87 -6.55 15.89 -8.04
C LEU A 87 -7.82 16.60 -7.57
N LEU A 88 -8.53 15.99 -6.62
CA LEU A 88 -9.65 16.66 -5.98
C LEU A 88 -9.12 18.01 -5.50
N SER A 89 -9.84 19.09 -5.83
CA SER A 89 -9.43 20.43 -5.42
C SER A 89 -9.17 20.44 -3.91
N LYS A 90 -8.32 21.35 -3.43
CA LYS A 90 -8.05 21.50 -1.98
C LYS A 90 -9.35 21.56 -1.17
N GLU A 91 -10.38 22.18 -1.74
CA GLU A 91 -11.73 22.23 -1.18
C GLU A 91 -12.40 20.85 -1.09
N ALA A 92 -12.37 20.04 -2.15
CA ALA A 92 -12.93 18.69 -2.13
C ALA A 92 -12.21 17.77 -1.11
N ILE A 93 -10.91 17.96 -0.91
CA ILE A 93 -10.14 17.27 0.14
C ILE A 93 -10.60 17.73 1.53
N GLN A 94 -10.75 19.04 1.75
CA GLN A 94 -11.23 19.58 3.02
C GLN A 94 -12.66 19.13 3.36
N ILE A 95 -13.56 19.09 2.37
CA ILE A 95 -14.94 18.61 2.55
C ILE A 95 -14.92 17.16 3.02
N ARG A 96 -14.13 16.30 2.35
CA ARG A 96 -14.01 14.88 2.70
C ARG A 96 -13.46 14.67 4.11
N GLU A 97 -12.44 15.44 4.50
CA GLU A 97 -11.86 15.34 5.84
C GLU A 97 -12.83 15.84 6.92
N ASN A 98 -13.58 16.91 6.64
CA ASN A 98 -14.64 17.40 7.53
C ASN A 98 -15.77 16.37 7.72
N GLU A 99 -16.18 15.69 6.65
CA GLU A 99 -17.16 14.60 6.72
C GLU A 99 -16.63 13.43 7.55
N ARG A 100 -15.36 13.08 7.40
CA ARG A 100 -14.69 12.05 8.19
C ARG A 100 -14.68 12.41 9.68
N LEU A 101 -14.32 13.65 10.03
CA LEU A 101 -14.35 14.14 11.41
C LEU A 101 -15.78 14.14 11.99
N ARG A 102 -16.78 14.49 11.17
CA ARG A 102 -18.19 14.43 11.57
C ARG A 102 -18.63 13.01 11.88
N ALA A 103 -18.25 12.03 11.05
CA ALA A 103 -18.55 10.62 11.29
C ALA A 103 -17.92 10.11 12.60
N ILE A 104 -16.66 10.45 12.86
CA ILE A 104 -15.98 10.09 14.12
C ILE A 104 -16.70 10.71 15.33
N ARG A 105 -17.10 11.98 15.23
CA ARG A 105 -17.82 12.67 16.31
C ARG A 105 -19.17 12.03 16.60
N LEU A 106 -19.91 11.65 15.57
CA LEU A 106 -21.18 10.93 15.71
C LEU A 106 -20.99 9.55 16.34
N LEU A 107 -19.96 8.81 15.93
CA LEU A 107 -19.63 7.51 16.54
C LEU A 107 -19.26 7.67 18.02
N LYS A 108 -18.47 8.68 18.36
CA LYS A 108 -18.10 9.00 19.75
C LYS A 108 -19.34 9.33 20.59
N LEU A 109 -20.25 10.16 20.05
CA LEU A 109 -21.50 10.50 20.71
C LEU A 109 -22.38 9.27 20.93
N LYS A 110 -22.51 8.40 19.91
CA LYS A 110 -23.26 7.15 20.03
C LYS A 110 -22.69 6.26 21.14
N LEU A 111 -21.37 6.12 21.21
CA LEU A 111 -20.70 5.35 22.27
C LEU A 111 -20.92 5.94 23.66
N THR A 112 -20.91 7.27 23.80
CA THR A 112 -21.20 7.93 25.09
C THR A 112 -22.66 7.83 25.51
N LEU A 113 -23.58 7.77 24.53
CA LEU A 113 -25.02 7.72 24.77
C LEU A 113 -25.57 6.30 24.89
N THR A 114 -24.82 5.29 24.44
CA THR A 114 -25.10 3.89 24.79
C THR A 114 -24.52 3.64 26.18
N PRO A 115 -25.33 3.66 27.26
CA PRO A 115 -24.84 3.17 28.54
C PRO A 115 -24.39 1.73 28.32
N LYS A 116 -23.19 1.43 28.78
CA LYS A 116 -22.72 0.05 28.93
C LYS A 116 -23.74 -0.59 29.87
N SER A 117 -24.70 -1.37 29.34
CA SER A 117 -25.59 -2.19 30.17
C SER A 117 -24.69 -3.04 31.05
N ALA A 118 -24.63 -2.67 32.32
CA ALA A 118 -24.00 -3.43 33.38
C ALA A 118 -24.86 -4.65 33.71
#